data_AF-A0A383DW29-F1
#
_entry.id   AF-A0A383DW29-F1
#
_cell.length_a   1.000
_cell.length_b   1.000
_cell.length_c   1.000
_cell.angle_alpha   90.00
_cell.angle_beta   90.00
_cell.angle_gamma   90.00
#
_symmetry.space_group_name_H-M   'P 1'
#
loop_
_entity.id
_entity.type
_entity.pdbx_description
1 polymer ?
#
loop_
_entity_poly.entity_id
_entity_poly.type
_entity_poly.pdbx_seq_one_letter_code
_entity_poly.pdbx_strand_id
1 'polypeptide(L)'
;VGKDNRKNIVSQLQDKSASGSNRRRFIKQAAAATAVAGSGNIIKTPVYGQSQAPSTGRVLGANDRINVGFVGVGNQGFNTHVQQIKNNAAKHNAQAAAACDVFSEYRDRAQQFMGIQSGDVYNDHRRLLDRKDIDA
;
A
#
# COMPACT_ATOMS: atom_id res chain seq x y z
N VAL A 1 4.67 -66.33 34.99
CA VAL A 1 5.03 -64.90 35.13
C VAL A 1 6.44 -64.70 34.58
N GLY A 2 6.63 -63.85 33.56
CA GLY A 2 7.96 -63.39 33.14
C GLY A 2 8.37 -63.75 31.70
N LYS A 3 7.75 -63.14 30.68
CA LYS A 3 8.29 -63.11 29.30
C LYS A 3 8.09 -61.78 28.55
N ASP A 4 7.80 -60.67 29.25
CA ASP A 4 7.43 -59.40 28.60
C ASP A 4 8.49 -58.29 28.67
N ASN A 5 9.71 -58.58 29.15
CA ASN A 5 10.71 -57.53 29.42
C ASN A 5 11.88 -57.44 28.42
N ARG A 6 11.80 -58.08 27.24
CA ARG A 6 12.91 -58.09 26.25
C ARG A 6 12.67 -57.30 24.97
N LYS A 7 11.59 -56.51 24.86
CA LYS A 7 11.29 -55.73 23.64
C LYS A 7 11.53 -54.21 23.76
N ASN A 8 11.87 -53.70 24.95
CA ASN A 8 12.02 -52.25 25.18
C ASN A 8 13.44 -51.69 25.09
N ILE A 9 14.46 -52.51 24.76
CA ILE A 9 15.87 -52.08 24.83
C ILE A 9 16.43 -51.70 23.44
N VAL A 10 15.77 -52.06 22.33
CA VAL A 10 16.35 -51.94 20.97
C VAL A 10 15.75 -50.79 20.14
N SER A 11 14.86 -49.96 20.70
CA SER A 11 14.17 -48.89 19.95
C SER A 11 14.70 -47.46 20.25
N GLN A 12 15.78 -47.31 21.01
CA GLN A 12 16.23 -45.99 21.49
C GLN A 12 17.64 -45.58 21.02
N LEU A 13 18.18 -46.19 19.96
CA LEU A 13 19.56 -45.91 19.52
C LEU A 13 19.75 -45.52 18.04
N GLN A 14 18.74 -44.98 17.37
CA GLN A 14 18.96 -44.26 16.11
C GLN A 14 17.81 -43.30 15.83
N ASP A 15 18.00 -42.01 16.11
CA ASP A 15 18.22 -41.07 14.99
C ASP A 15 18.43 -39.62 15.45
N LYS A 16 19.41 -39.01 14.77
CA LYS A 16 19.54 -37.57 14.47
C LYS A 16 19.61 -36.60 15.65
N SER A 17 20.80 -36.06 15.87
CA SER A 17 21.08 -34.66 15.49
C SER A 17 22.57 -34.38 15.62
N ALA A 18 23.27 -34.41 14.49
CA ALA A 18 24.59 -33.80 14.37
C ALA A 18 24.46 -32.29 14.62
N SER A 19 25.21 -31.81 15.60
CA SER A 19 25.84 -30.48 15.71
C SER A 19 25.30 -29.38 14.79
N GLY A 20 24.46 -28.51 15.36
CA GLY A 20 24.11 -27.22 14.79
C GLY A 20 23.49 -26.33 15.85
N SER A 21 24.29 -25.86 16.81
CA SER A 21 23.82 -24.83 17.75
C SER A 21 23.35 -23.62 16.94
N ASN A 22 22.05 -23.36 17.03
CA ASN A 22 21.33 -22.50 16.12
C ASN A 22 21.60 -21.03 16.50
N ARG A 23 22.17 -20.24 15.58
CA ARG A 23 22.16 -18.76 15.64
C ARG A 23 20.78 -18.21 16.02
N ARG A 24 19.73 -18.86 15.53
CA ARG A 24 18.31 -18.61 15.84
C ARG A 24 17.91 -18.89 17.30
N ARG A 25 18.55 -19.84 17.99
CA ARG A 25 18.36 -20.07 19.44
C ARG A 25 19.04 -18.97 20.25
N PHE A 26 20.21 -18.48 19.82
CA PHE A 26 20.89 -17.36 20.48
C PHE A 26 20.07 -16.06 20.38
N ILE A 27 19.53 -15.72 19.21
CA ILE A 27 18.63 -14.56 19.04
C ILE A 27 17.34 -14.71 19.86
N LYS A 28 16.78 -15.93 19.95
CA LYS A 28 15.61 -16.20 20.83
C LYS A 28 15.95 -16.11 22.32
N GLN A 29 17.16 -16.49 22.73
CA GLN A 29 17.60 -16.42 24.13
C GLN A 29 17.90 -14.97 24.54
N ALA A 30 18.43 -14.14 23.63
CA ALA A 30 18.67 -12.72 23.87
C ALA A 30 17.37 -11.91 24.04
N ALA A 31 16.27 -12.34 23.40
CA ALA A 31 14.95 -11.73 23.56
C ALA A 31 14.24 -12.11 24.88
N ALA A 32 14.70 -13.14 25.60
CA ALA A 32 14.04 -13.66 26.80
C ALA A 32 14.70 -13.23 28.13
N ALA A 33 15.76 -12.40 28.08
CA ALA A 33 16.50 -11.96 29.27
C ALA A 33 16.19 -10.51 29.68
N THR A 34 14.94 -10.06 29.52
CA THR A 34 14.42 -8.85 30.18
C THR A 34 13.01 -9.09 30.69
N ALA A 35 12.92 -9.93 31.71
CA ALA A 35 11.73 -10.02 32.55
C ALA A 35 12.16 -10.26 34.00
N VAL A 36 12.54 -9.18 34.70
CA VAL A 36 12.20 -8.92 36.13
C VAL A 36 12.71 -7.53 36.56
N ALA A 37 11.92 -6.50 36.24
CA ALA A 37 11.62 -5.38 37.14
C ALA A 37 10.55 -4.52 36.46
N GLY A 38 9.31 -4.62 36.94
CA GLY A 38 8.20 -3.78 36.49
C GLY A 38 6.94 -4.57 36.21
N SER A 39 6.08 -4.67 37.22
CA SER A 39 4.64 -4.95 37.09
C SER A 39 4.05 -4.26 35.85
N GLY A 40 3.34 -5.03 35.03
CA GLY A 40 2.86 -4.61 33.72
C GLY A 40 2.00 -3.34 33.75
N ASN A 41 2.47 -2.31 33.06
CA ASN A 41 1.62 -1.23 32.58
C ASN A 41 0.83 -1.74 31.37
N ILE A 42 -0.45 -2.08 31.57
CA ILE A 42 -1.41 -2.38 30.50
C ILE A 42 -1.93 -1.09 29.83
N ILE A 43 -1.50 0.08 30.30
CA ILE A 43 -1.92 1.38 29.78
C ILE A 43 -0.79 1.96 28.93
N LYS A 44 -1.01 2.03 27.61
CA LYS A 44 -0.16 2.76 26.65
C LYS A 44 -0.22 4.25 26.96
N THR A 45 0.62 4.73 27.87
CA THR A 45 0.89 6.16 28.01
C THR A 45 1.72 6.62 26.81
N PRO A 46 1.29 7.64 26.03
CA PRO A 46 2.11 8.19 24.98
C PRO A 46 3.38 8.80 25.60
N VAL A 47 4.54 8.22 25.29
CA VAL A 47 5.83 8.79 25.70
C VAL A 47 6.08 10.00 24.80
N TYR A 48 5.81 11.19 25.31
CA TYR A 48 6.30 12.44 24.72
C TYR A 48 7.84 12.43 24.81
N GLY A 49 8.51 12.29 23.66
CA GLY A 49 9.98 12.31 23.60
C GLY A 49 10.65 11.18 22.81
N GLN A 50 9.89 10.23 22.25
CA GLN A 50 10.43 9.37 21.18
C GLN A 50 10.44 10.18 19.86
N SER A 51 11.62 10.60 19.39
CA SER A 51 11.81 11.32 18.11
C SER A 51 11.46 10.52 16.85
N GLN A 52 10.82 9.36 17.00
CA GLN A 52 10.37 8.55 15.88
C GLN A 52 8.90 8.25 16.10
N ALA A 53 8.06 9.18 15.64
CA ALA A 53 6.67 8.87 15.34
C ALA A 53 6.65 7.60 14.46
N PRO A 54 5.67 6.70 14.61
CA PRO A 54 5.40 5.71 13.58
C PRO A 54 5.15 6.53 12.31
N SER A 55 6.13 6.55 11.39
CA SER A 55 5.96 7.17 10.09
C SER A 55 4.93 6.31 9.36
N THR A 56 3.65 6.62 9.57
CA THR A 56 2.67 6.41 8.50
C THR A 56 3.32 7.08 7.29
N GLY A 57 3.70 6.30 6.27
CA GLY A 57 4.45 6.82 5.13
C GLY A 57 3.80 8.12 4.64
N ARG A 58 4.62 9.13 4.31
CA ARG A 58 4.19 10.49 3.94
C ARG A 58 2.85 10.43 3.21
N VAL A 59 1.80 10.92 3.86
CA VAL A 59 0.50 11.09 3.20
C VAL A 59 0.71 12.14 2.13
N LEU A 60 0.88 11.69 0.90
CA LEU A 60 0.99 12.56 -0.27
C LEU A 60 -0.28 13.40 -0.34
N GLY A 61 -0.15 14.71 -0.14
CA GLY A 61 -1.25 15.67 -0.14
C GLY A 61 -1.76 15.93 -1.55
N ALA A 62 -2.84 16.71 -1.67
CA ALA A 62 -3.39 17.09 -2.97
C ALA A 62 -2.35 17.82 -3.85
N ASN A 63 -1.49 18.64 -3.26
CA ASN A 63 -0.41 19.35 -3.94
C ASN A 63 0.75 18.45 -4.36
N ASP A 64 0.81 17.20 -3.88
CA ASP A 64 1.85 16.25 -4.25
C ASP A 64 1.43 15.35 -5.43
N ARG A 65 0.20 15.50 -5.95
CA ARG A 65 -0.36 14.68 -7.04
C ARG A 65 -0.07 15.30 -8.41
N ILE A 66 0.14 14.44 -9.41
CA ILE A 66 0.24 14.84 -10.81
C ILE A 66 -1.18 15.03 -11.36
N ASN A 67 -1.50 16.25 -11.77
CA ASN A 67 -2.78 16.59 -12.38
C ASN A 67 -2.76 16.27 -13.88
N VAL A 68 -3.61 15.35 -14.30
CA VAL A 68 -3.65 14.86 -15.68
C VAL A 68 -4.88 15.37 -16.41
N GLY A 69 -4.67 15.98 -17.57
CA GLY A 69 -5.71 16.38 -18.52
C GLY A 69 -5.88 15.37 -19.65
N PHE A 70 -7.11 15.15 -20.11
CA PHE A 70 -7.37 14.22 -21.22
C PHE A 70 -7.96 14.96 -22.42
N VAL A 71 -7.30 14.85 -23.57
CA VAL A 71 -7.84 15.33 -24.87
C VAL A 71 -8.24 14.12 -25.71
N GLY A 72 -9.52 14.04 -26.08
CA GLY A 72 -10.12 12.90 -26.76
C GLY A 72 -10.57 11.83 -25.75
N VAL A 73 -11.78 11.97 -25.21
CA VAL A 73 -12.38 11.05 -24.23
C VAL A 73 -13.51 10.18 -24.82
N GLY A 74 -13.47 9.99 -26.13
CA GLY A 74 -14.26 8.97 -26.84
C GLY A 74 -13.95 7.55 -26.40
N ASN A 75 -14.51 6.55 -27.09
CA ASN A 75 -14.49 5.16 -26.63
C ASN A 75 -13.10 4.61 -26.30
N GLN A 76 -12.10 4.85 -27.15
CA GLN A 76 -10.74 4.38 -26.89
C GLN A 76 -10.11 5.13 -25.72
N GLY A 77 -10.00 6.46 -25.80
CA GLY A 77 -9.38 7.28 -24.74
C GLY A 77 -10.03 7.08 -23.37
N PHE A 78 -11.34 6.88 -23.32
CA PHE A 78 -12.05 6.57 -22.07
C PHE A 78 -11.69 5.19 -21.51
N ASN A 79 -11.80 4.14 -22.32
CA ASN A 79 -11.58 2.76 -21.87
C ASN A 79 -10.11 2.42 -21.61
N THR A 80 -9.18 3.19 -22.16
CA THR A 80 -7.75 3.05 -21.88
C THR A 80 -7.31 4.07 -20.84
N HIS A 81 -7.07 5.31 -21.25
CA HIS A 81 -6.32 6.29 -20.46
C HIS A 81 -7.12 6.82 -19.28
N VAL A 82 -8.37 7.26 -19.50
CA VAL A 82 -9.19 7.84 -18.43
C VAL A 82 -9.45 6.81 -17.33
N GLN A 83 -9.91 5.60 -17.69
CA GLN A 83 -10.16 4.54 -16.72
C GLN A 83 -8.88 4.08 -16.02
N GLN A 84 -7.78 3.86 -16.75
CA GLN A 84 -6.54 3.41 -16.13
C GLN A 84 -6.00 4.42 -15.11
N ILE A 85 -5.97 5.71 -15.45
CA ILE A 85 -5.49 6.75 -14.53
C ILE A 85 -6.43 6.89 -13.35
N LYS A 86 -7.76 6.97 -13.55
CA LYS A 86 -8.70 7.14 -12.45
C LYS A 86 -8.66 5.95 -11.48
N ASN A 87 -8.64 4.73 -12.00
CA ASN A 87 -8.67 3.50 -11.18
C ASN A 87 -7.34 3.26 -10.45
N ASN A 88 -6.22 3.80 -10.96
CA ASN A 88 -4.90 3.65 -10.37
C ASN A 88 -4.33 4.97 -9.82
N ALA A 89 -5.18 5.98 -9.61
CA ALA A 89 -4.79 7.34 -9.22
C ALA A 89 -3.84 7.37 -8.01
N ALA A 90 -4.19 6.62 -6.95
CA ALA A 90 -3.35 6.54 -5.75
C ALA A 90 -2.00 5.86 -6.01
N LYS A 91 -1.97 4.82 -6.84
CA LYS A 91 -0.75 4.07 -7.17
C LYS A 91 0.22 4.91 -8.00
N HIS A 92 -0.30 5.70 -8.94
CA HIS A 92 0.50 6.55 -9.82
C HIS A 92 0.74 7.95 -9.26
N ASN A 93 0.24 8.24 -8.06
CA ASN A 93 0.28 9.59 -7.50
C ASN A 93 -0.31 10.63 -8.48
N ALA A 94 -1.41 10.26 -9.15
CA ALA A 94 -2.03 11.06 -10.21
C ALA A 94 -3.49 11.36 -9.87
N GLN A 95 -4.02 12.42 -10.46
CA GLN A 95 -5.43 12.80 -10.38
C GLN A 95 -5.93 13.19 -11.78
N ALA A 96 -7.09 12.66 -12.15
CA ALA A 96 -7.80 13.07 -13.34
C ALA A 96 -8.43 14.46 -13.09
N ALA A 97 -7.91 15.50 -13.74
CA ALA A 97 -8.18 16.89 -13.39
C ALA A 97 -9.03 17.65 -14.42
N ALA A 98 -8.90 17.32 -15.71
CA ALA A 98 -9.66 17.95 -16.78
C ALA A 98 -9.91 16.99 -17.95
N ALA A 99 -10.99 17.23 -18.71
CA ALA A 99 -11.28 16.45 -19.93
C ALA A 99 -11.70 17.34 -21.10
N CYS A 100 -11.39 16.90 -22.32
CA CYS A 100 -11.76 17.60 -23.54
C CYS A 100 -12.19 16.61 -24.62
N ASP A 101 -13.30 16.89 -25.29
CA ASP A 101 -13.76 16.20 -26.50
C ASP A 101 -14.68 17.15 -27.28
N VAL A 102 -14.93 16.93 -28.56
CA VAL A 102 -15.92 17.74 -29.33
C VAL A 102 -17.33 17.22 -29.15
N PHE A 103 -17.52 15.94 -28.84
CA PHE A 103 -18.83 15.35 -28.63
C PHE A 103 -19.26 15.40 -27.16
N SER A 104 -20.42 15.99 -26.87
CA SER A 104 -20.91 16.22 -25.50
C SER A 104 -21.09 14.94 -24.70
N GLU A 105 -21.68 13.90 -25.28
CA GLU A 105 -21.93 12.65 -24.58
C GLU A 105 -20.65 12.02 -24.01
N TYR A 106 -19.54 12.12 -24.75
CA TYR A 106 -18.24 11.63 -24.30
C TYR A 106 -17.63 12.50 -23.21
N ARG A 107 -17.75 13.83 -23.32
CA ARG A 107 -17.32 14.76 -22.26
C ARG A 107 -18.10 14.52 -20.97
N ASP A 108 -19.42 14.43 -21.05
CA ASP A 108 -20.30 14.32 -19.89
C ASP A 108 -20.07 12.98 -19.17
N ARG A 109 -19.90 11.89 -19.94
CA ARG A 109 -19.50 10.58 -19.40
C ARG A 109 -18.15 10.66 -18.67
N ALA A 110 -17.15 11.30 -19.29
CA ALA A 110 -15.83 11.46 -18.68
C ALA A 110 -15.90 12.32 -17.41
N GLN A 111 -16.64 13.43 -17.44
CA GLN A 111 -16.86 14.31 -16.29
C GLN A 111 -17.39 13.53 -15.09
N GLN A 112 -18.48 12.78 -15.30
CA GLN A 112 -19.13 11.99 -14.24
C GLN A 112 -18.20 10.91 -13.69
N PHE A 113 -17.53 10.17 -14.57
CA PHE A 113 -16.62 9.10 -14.16
C PHE A 113 -15.38 9.63 -13.42
N MET A 114 -14.82 10.74 -13.88
CA MET A 114 -13.68 11.39 -13.24
C MET A 114 -14.07 12.11 -11.95
N GLY A 115 -15.34 12.50 -11.79
CA GLY A 115 -15.84 13.26 -10.65
C GLY A 115 -15.31 14.70 -10.64
N ILE A 116 -15.11 15.30 -11.81
CA ILE A 116 -14.61 16.67 -11.98
C ILE A 116 -15.76 17.66 -12.19
N GLN A 117 -15.51 18.95 -11.96
CA GLN A 117 -16.56 19.97 -12.06
C GLN A 117 -16.87 20.28 -13.53
N SER A 118 -18.05 20.85 -13.80
CA SER A 118 -18.41 21.24 -15.18
C SER A 118 -17.50 22.33 -15.76
N GLY A 119 -16.77 23.07 -14.91
CA GLY A 119 -15.76 24.02 -15.34
C GLY A 119 -14.45 23.39 -15.81
N ASP A 120 -14.24 22.09 -15.56
CA ASP A 120 -13.04 21.33 -15.89
C ASP A 120 -13.17 20.52 -17.19
N VAL A 121 -14.30 20.66 -17.89
CA VAL A 121 -14.54 20.04 -19.20
C VAL A 121 -14.60 21.06 -20.31
N TYR A 122 -13.96 20.73 -21.43
CA TYR A 122 -13.79 21.64 -22.56
C TYR A 122 -14.21 20.99 -23.87
N ASN A 123 -14.76 21.79 -24.78
CA ASN A 123 -14.99 21.40 -26.17
C ASN A 123 -13.81 21.77 -27.10
N ASP A 124 -12.88 22.56 -26.59
CA ASP A 124 -11.70 23.04 -27.30
C ASP A 124 -10.46 22.76 -26.46
N HIS A 125 -9.56 21.94 -27.00
CA HIS A 125 -8.35 21.50 -26.32
C HIS A 125 -7.40 22.65 -25.99
N ARG A 126 -7.43 23.75 -26.75
CA ARG A 126 -6.57 24.92 -26.49
C ARG A 126 -6.86 25.52 -25.12
N ARG A 127 -8.15 25.55 -24.73
CA ARG A 127 -8.58 26.04 -23.42
C ARG A 127 -8.11 25.14 -22.27
N LEU A 128 -8.04 23.83 -22.51
CA LEU A 128 -7.48 22.88 -21.54
C LEU A 128 -5.98 23.12 -21.39
N LEU A 129 -5.24 23.27 -22.51
CA LEU A 129 -3.80 23.50 -22.52
C LEU A 129 -3.37 24.85 -21.90
N ASP A 130 -4.29 25.82 -21.81
CA ASP A 130 -4.03 27.10 -21.14
C ASP A 130 -3.95 26.96 -19.60
N ARG A 131 -4.48 25.86 -19.04
CA ARG A 131 -4.43 25.59 -17.60
C ARG A 131 -3.00 25.35 -17.12
N LYS A 132 -2.58 26.14 -16.13
CA LYS A 132 -1.25 26.04 -15.51
C LYS A 132 -1.17 25.03 -14.38
N ASP A 133 -2.32 24.53 -13.93
CA ASP A 133 -2.43 23.53 -12.87
C ASP A 133 -2.46 22.08 -13.39
N ILE A 134 -2.42 21.88 -14.71
CA ILE A 134 -2.30 20.56 -15.35
C ILE A 134 -0.82 20.28 -15.63
N ASP A 135 -0.35 19.13 -15.16
CA ASP A 135 1.06 18.72 -15.28
C ASP A 135 1.34 17.90 -16.55
N ALA A 136 0.34 17.15 -17.04
CA ALA A 136 0.46 16.23 -18.17
C ALA A 136 -0.85 16.09 -18.98
#